data_AF-A0A932CTA4-F1
#
_entry.id   AF-A0A932CTA4-F1
#
_cell.length_a   1.000
_cell.length_b   1.000
_cell.length_c   1.000
_cell.angle_alpha   90.00
_cell.angle_beta   90.00
_cell.angle_gamma   90.00
#
_symmetry.space_group_name_H-M   'P 1'
#
loop_
_entity.id
_entity.type
_entity.pdbx_description
1 polymer ?
#
loop_
_entity_poly.entity_id
_entity_poly.type
_entity_poly.pdbx_seq_one_letter_code
_entity_poly.pdbx_strand_id
1 'polypeptide(L)'
;MGRRPTRRAGGGLARGGQKGGFKTAFDAEVVREIEALIAPGAADRLDFEAVEIAARRRALSVAARAVQQRLNADTSDHAGPMLQCHCGQPARYAGRRDKTFTTALGEMTLSRAYYHCEACESGFCQRDAALGLEGTSLSPAVTRMTGRAAAMVSFEESHELLEELAGVEVPTKHVERAAEALGREVAEDEKHVVDPLPLEEPVAPTLYLGMDGTGVPMRTSELEGREGKQPDGSSKTREVKLCTLWSAEGRDEEGTPVRDEGSVTYSAAIESAASKDTDEEPSAFAARAMREATRRGFDRAERRAVLGDGAPWIWNVANDHFPEALQIVDRFHAKQHLSDVAKTIWGAKSDSHTPWAKARHDELDAGDIDAVLAALAVHAGTVEEARQCVDYVTTNRDRMKYAEFHAAGLCTSTGVVEARKFAARRRSGRAASGPACTGPWPAPTPSSPCAAASSAAASRTSGNGGPCSAPRHDLPPPPESRCPGFRRSRRAVDSVDWRPLGCGRAADGSRNRAARSPPTTS
;
A
#
# COMPACT_ATOMS: atom_id res chain seq x y z
N MET A 1 50.90 -20.01 41.42
CA MET A 1 51.72 -18.96 42.07
C MET A 1 51.76 -17.76 41.16
N GLY A 2 51.50 -16.54 41.65
CA GLY A 2 51.69 -15.31 40.86
C GLY A 2 50.59 -14.24 40.91
N ARG A 3 50.24 -13.80 42.13
CA ARG A 3 49.75 -12.46 42.56
C ARG A 3 48.83 -11.62 41.63
N ARG A 4 47.59 -11.45 42.12
CA ARG A 4 46.65 -10.36 41.81
C ARG A 4 47.20 -8.98 42.22
N PRO A 5 46.90 -7.90 41.49
CA PRO A 5 46.87 -6.55 42.05
C PRO A 5 45.50 -6.23 42.66
N THR A 6 45.55 -5.56 43.79
CA THR A 6 44.47 -5.17 44.69
C THR A 6 43.57 -4.07 44.14
N ARG A 7 42.26 -4.24 44.38
CA ARG A 7 41.21 -3.20 44.33
C ARG A 7 41.66 -1.91 45.03
N ARG A 8 41.50 -0.76 44.36
CA ARG A 8 41.24 0.53 45.02
C ARG A 8 39.77 0.86 44.88
N ALA A 9 39.16 1.17 46.02
CA ALA A 9 37.77 1.50 46.19
C ALA A 9 37.45 2.94 45.80
N GLY A 10 36.19 3.17 45.43
CA GLY A 10 35.43 4.34 45.86
C GLY A 10 35.66 5.64 45.09
N GLY A 11 34.97 5.78 43.95
CA GLY A 11 34.72 7.05 43.30
C GLY A 11 33.34 7.01 42.66
N GLY A 12 32.29 7.13 43.47
CA GLY A 12 30.92 7.20 43.00
C GLY A 12 30.73 8.48 42.18
N LEU A 13 30.65 8.34 40.86
CA LEU A 13 30.10 9.39 40.00
C LEU A 13 28.57 9.33 40.12
N ALA A 14 28.05 10.09 41.08
CA ALA A 14 26.67 10.52 41.09
C ALA A 14 26.37 11.29 39.79
N ARG A 15 25.84 10.61 38.77
CA ARG A 15 25.13 11.25 37.65
C ARG A 15 23.63 11.21 37.94
N GLY A 16 23.23 11.95 38.97
CA GLY A 16 21.84 12.21 39.32
C GLY A 16 21.66 13.70 39.55
N GLY A 17 21.48 14.47 38.48
CA GLY A 17 21.27 15.91 38.62
C GLY A 17 21.37 16.65 37.29
N GLN A 18 20.31 16.60 36.48
CA GLN A 18 20.01 17.57 35.41
C GLN A 18 18.75 17.21 34.58
N LYS A 19 18.03 16.13 34.88
CA LYS A 19 16.79 15.80 34.15
C LYS A 19 15.64 16.79 34.44
N GLY A 20 15.62 17.45 35.60
CA GLY A 20 14.58 18.41 35.98
C GLY A 20 14.70 19.77 35.29
N GLY A 21 15.92 20.34 35.23
CA GLY A 21 16.12 21.71 34.74
C GLY A 21 15.86 21.88 33.24
N PHE A 22 16.29 20.91 32.41
CA PHE A 22 16.01 20.93 30.97
C PHE A 22 14.52 20.81 30.68
N LYS A 23 13.82 19.93 31.39
CA LYS A 23 12.37 19.76 31.25
C LYS A 23 11.65 21.08 31.56
N THR A 24 11.93 21.68 32.72
CA THR A 24 11.28 22.93 33.12
C THR A 24 11.63 24.10 32.20
N ALA A 25 12.86 24.19 31.70
CA ALA A 25 13.26 25.24 30.76
C ALA A 25 12.63 25.06 29.37
N PHE A 26 12.53 23.82 28.88
CA PHE A 26 11.86 23.51 27.62
C PHE A 26 10.36 23.76 27.70
N ASP A 27 9.71 23.30 28.78
CA ASP A 27 8.29 23.53 29.04
C ASP A 27 8.01 25.05 29.09
N ALA A 28 8.85 25.83 29.79
CA ALA A 28 8.71 27.28 29.86
C ALA A 28 8.93 27.98 28.50
N GLU A 29 9.88 27.50 27.69
CA GLU A 29 10.14 28.05 26.34
C GLU A 29 8.96 27.80 25.40
N VAL A 30 8.43 26.57 25.38
CA VAL A 30 7.26 26.21 24.56
C VAL A 30 6.06 27.04 24.96
N VAL A 31 5.76 27.12 26.27
CA VAL A 31 4.63 27.90 26.79
C VAL A 31 4.78 29.37 26.41
N ARG A 32 5.96 29.96 26.61
CA ARG A 32 6.21 31.37 26.28
C ARG A 32 6.02 31.69 24.80
N GLU A 33 6.50 30.83 23.89
CA GLU A 33 6.35 31.01 22.44
C GLU A 33 4.88 30.87 22.00
N ILE A 34 4.10 30.00 22.64
CA ILE A 34 2.66 29.85 22.39
C ILE A 34 1.88 31.03 22.98
N GLU A 35 2.18 31.48 24.19
CA GLU A 35 1.54 32.64 24.81
C GLU A 35 1.80 33.93 24.02
N ALA A 36 3.00 34.09 23.43
CA ALA A 36 3.31 35.21 22.56
C ALA A 36 2.46 35.25 21.28
N LEU A 37 1.99 34.09 20.80
CA LEU A 37 1.05 33.98 19.67
C LEU A 37 -0.38 34.33 20.07
N ILE A 38 -0.79 33.96 21.29
CA ILE A 38 -2.15 34.13 21.82
C ILE A 38 -2.18 35.37 22.73
N ALA A 39 -1.53 36.46 22.32
CA ALA A 39 -1.54 37.71 23.08
C ALA A 39 -3.00 38.18 23.32
N PRO A 40 -3.30 38.87 24.43
CA PRO A 40 -4.65 39.35 24.71
C PRO A 40 -5.20 40.18 23.53
N GLY A 41 -6.34 39.76 22.97
CA GLY A 41 -6.97 40.37 21.78
C GLY A 41 -6.66 39.68 20.44
N ALA A 42 -5.80 38.64 20.41
CA ALA A 42 -5.58 37.81 19.21
C ALA A 42 -6.80 36.94 18.88
N ALA A 43 -7.53 36.49 19.91
CA ALA A 43 -8.77 35.70 19.76
C ALA A 43 -9.92 36.48 19.11
N ASP A 44 -9.87 37.82 19.10
CA ASP A 44 -10.87 38.68 18.43
C ASP A 44 -10.55 38.89 16.93
N ARG A 45 -9.38 38.42 16.45
CA ARG A 45 -8.86 38.67 15.09
C ARG A 45 -8.50 37.41 14.32
N LEU A 46 -8.34 36.28 14.99
CA LEU A 46 -8.00 34.98 14.41
C LEU A 46 -9.09 33.98 14.77
N ASP A 47 -9.51 33.15 13.82
CA ASP A 47 -10.30 31.98 14.13
C ASP A 47 -9.48 30.94 14.90
N PHE A 48 -10.17 29.98 15.50
CA PHE A 48 -9.52 28.97 16.34
C PHE A 48 -8.58 28.07 15.54
N GLU A 49 -8.89 27.79 14.28
CA GLU A 49 -8.03 27.01 13.38
C GLU A 49 -6.66 27.68 13.20
N ALA A 50 -6.64 28.97 12.91
CA ALA A 50 -5.39 29.74 12.78
C ALA A 50 -4.57 29.70 14.08
N VAL A 51 -5.23 29.75 15.24
CA VAL A 51 -4.56 29.62 16.54
C VAL A 51 -3.95 28.21 16.72
N GLU A 52 -4.68 27.15 16.40
CA GLU A 52 -4.21 25.76 16.50
C GLU A 52 -3.00 25.50 15.60
N ILE A 53 -3.07 25.91 14.33
CA ILE A 53 -1.98 25.73 13.37
C ILE A 53 -0.74 26.52 13.78
N ALA A 54 -0.90 27.77 14.23
CA ALA A 54 0.22 28.58 14.68
C ALA A 54 0.89 28.01 15.94
N ALA A 55 0.10 27.59 16.93
CA ALA A 55 0.61 26.97 18.16
C ALA A 55 1.36 25.66 17.85
N ARG A 56 0.79 24.80 16.99
CA ARG A 56 1.43 23.57 16.52
C ARG A 56 2.78 23.86 15.86
N ARG A 57 2.83 24.81 14.91
CA ARG A 57 4.06 25.17 14.19
C ARG A 57 5.16 25.65 15.15
N ARG A 58 4.82 26.48 16.15
CA ARG A 58 5.80 26.94 17.15
C ARG A 58 6.28 25.81 18.06
N ALA A 59 5.39 24.99 18.58
CA ALA A 59 5.75 23.85 19.43
C ALA A 59 6.73 22.91 18.70
N LEU A 60 6.45 22.59 17.43
CA LEU A 60 7.34 21.76 16.61
C LEU A 60 8.69 22.45 16.35
N SER A 61 8.70 23.76 16.07
CA SER A 61 9.95 24.52 15.89
C SER A 61 10.83 24.53 17.15
N VAL A 62 10.25 24.67 18.34
CA VAL A 62 10.98 24.58 19.62
C VAL A 62 11.54 23.16 19.80
N ALA A 63 10.74 22.13 19.52
CA ALA A 63 11.18 20.74 19.56
C ALA A 63 12.33 20.45 18.58
N ALA A 64 12.23 20.91 17.33
CA ALA A 64 13.28 20.76 16.31
C ALA A 64 14.60 21.37 16.76
N ARG A 65 14.56 22.60 17.31
CA ARG A 65 15.75 23.28 17.87
C ARG A 65 16.37 22.48 19.02
N ALA A 66 15.56 21.98 19.95
CA ALA A 66 16.04 21.20 21.08
C ALA A 66 16.70 19.87 20.64
N VAL A 67 16.07 19.15 19.72
CA VAL A 67 16.64 17.92 19.15
C VAL A 67 17.92 18.23 18.37
N GLN A 68 17.93 19.28 17.55
CA GLN A 68 19.10 19.70 16.77
C GLN A 68 20.29 20.02 17.69
N GLN A 69 20.06 20.80 18.74
CA GLN A 69 21.11 21.11 19.72
C GLN A 69 21.63 19.85 20.40
N ARG A 70 20.74 18.95 20.82
CA ARG A 70 21.14 17.71 21.50
C ARG A 70 21.96 16.81 20.58
N LEU A 71 21.55 16.69 19.31
CA LEU A 71 22.29 15.92 18.32
C LEU A 71 23.64 16.59 18.02
N ASN A 72 23.70 17.89 17.78
CA ASN A 72 24.96 18.57 17.48
C ASN A 72 25.93 18.64 18.67
N ALA A 73 25.44 18.54 19.91
CA ALA A 73 26.28 18.39 21.10
C ALA A 73 26.98 17.02 21.18
N ASP A 74 26.47 16.02 20.45
CA ASP A 74 27.11 14.72 20.30
C ASP A 74 28.02 14.72 19.06
N THR A 75 29.33 14.61 19.31
CA THR A 75 30.40 14.55 18.32
C THR A 75 31.06 13.17 18.24
N SER A 76 30.39 12.13 18.76
CA SER A 76 30.87 10.75 18.75
C SER A 76 30.97 10.14 17.34
N ASP A 77 30.42 10.81 16.32
CA ASP A 77 30.62 10.49 14.91
C ASP A 77 32.05 10.76 14.40
N HIS A 78 32.87 11.49 15.16
CA HIS A 78 34.31 11.53 14.96
C HIS A 78 34.98 10.32 15.60
N ALA A 79 35.19 9.28 14.81
CA ALA A 79 35.80 8.01 15.19
C ALA A 79 37.34 7.96 15.00
N GLY A 80 38.00 9.13 14.93
CA GLY A 80 39.46 9.26 14.81
C GLY A 80 39.92 9.94 13.51
N PRO A 81 41.25 10.07 13.31
CA PRO A 81 41.81 10.81 12.17
C PRO A 81 41.60 10.11 10.82
N MET A 82 41.35 8.80 10.84
CA MET A 82 41.16 7.98 9.64
C MET A 82 40.06 6.95 9.87
N LEU A 83 39.33 6.65 8.80
CA LEU A 83 38.34 5.57 8.73
C LEU A 83 38.53 4.75 7.46
N GLN A 84 38.01 3.53 7.44
CA GLN A 84 38.01 2.72 6.22
C GLN A 84 36.95 3.25 5.24
N CYS A 85 37.34 3.52 4.00
CA CYS A 85 36.44 3.86 2.92
C CYS A 85 35.81 2.59 2.29
N HIS A 86 34.72 2.76 1.53
CA HIS A 86 34.08 1.67 0.78
C HIS A 86 35.03 1.01 -0.24
N CYS A 87 36.01 1.75 -0.77
CA CYS A 87 37.03 1.20 -1.68
C CYS A 87 38.15 0.43 -0.96
N GLY A 88 38.06 0.26 0.36
CA GLY A 88 39.04 -0.42 1.20
C GLY A 88 40.24 0.43 1.63
N GLN A 89 40.44 1.61 1.03
CA GLN A 89 41.53 2.54 1.39
C GLN A 89 41.17 3.43 2.59
N PRO A 90 42.15 3.98 3.34
CA PRO A 90 41.89 4.91 4.42
C PRO A 90 41.33 6.25 3.88
N ALA A 91 40.29 6.75 4.53
CA ALA A 91 39.73 8.09 4.36
C ALA A 91 40.11 8.95 5.55
N ARG A 92 40.69 10.13 5.29
CA ARG A 92 41.10 11.07 6.35
C ARG A 92 39.94 11.93 6.79
N TYR A 93 39.89 12.24 8.08
CA TYR A 93 38.98 13.25 8.60
C TYR A 93 39.29 14.62 7.97
N ALA A 94 38.26 15.27 7.42
CA ALA A 94 38.37 16.51 6.66
C ALA A 94 37.46 17.61 7.23
N GLY A 95 37.24 17.59 8.55
CA GLY A 95 36.42 18.57 9.25
C GLY A 95 34.95 18.15 9.37
N ARG A 96 34.11 19.07 9.85
CA ARG A 96 32.66 18.85 9.97
C ARG A 96 31.93 19.56 8.83
N ARG A 97 30.91 18.91 8.30
CA ARG A 97 30.03 19.46 7.25
C ARG A 97 28.60 19.51 7.74
N ASP A 98 27.96 20.64 7.51
CA ASP A 98 26.57 20.84 7.86
C ASP A 98 25.65 20.27 6.78
N LYS A 99 24.47 19.80 7.17
CA LYS A 99 23.38 19.44 6.24
C LYS A 99 22.06 19.77 6.87
N THR A 100 21.27 20.42 6.04
CA THR A 100 19.90 20.78 6.32
C THR A 100 18.98 19.73 5.69
N PHE A 101 17.98 19.28 6.44
CA PHE A 101 17.02 18.28 6.01
C PHE A 101 15.66 18.48 6.69
N THR A 102 14.62 18.03 6.02
CA THR A 102 13.24 18.16 6.47
C THR A 102 12.89 17.01 7.42
N THR A 103 12.34 17.35 8.59
CA THR A 103 11.89 16.39 9.59
C THR A 103 10.42 16.55 9.91
N ALA A 104 9.83 15.59 10.63
CA ALA A 104 8.47 15.70 11.14
C ALA A 104 8.29 16.83 12.17
N LEU A 105 9.39 17.39 12.69
CA LEU A 105 9.38 18.55 13.61
C LEU A 105 9.62 19.89 12.88
N GLY A 106 9.92 19.84 11.59
CA GLY A 106 10.41 20.98 10.80
C GLY A 106 11.84 20.78 10.32
N GLU A 107 12.39 21.82 9.68
CA GLU A 107 13.76 21.81 9.16
C GLU A 107 14.79 21.73 10.30
N MET A 108 15.82 20.90 10.10
CA MET A 108 16.94 20.77 11.04
C MET A 108 18.27 20.78 10.29
N THR A 109 19.30 21.31 10.94
CA THR A 109 20.68 21.31 10.43
C THR A 109 21.62 20.54 11.36
N LEU A 110 22.22 19.46 10.84
CA LEU A 110 23.21 18.67 11.56
C LEU A 110 24.62 18.94 11.07
N SER A 111 25.50 19.25 12.02
CA SER A 111 26.94 19.25 11.80
C SER A 111 27.45 17.82 11.96
N ARG A 112 28.21 17.31 10.97
CA ARG A 112 28.60 15.90 10.88
C ARG A 112 30.07 15.76 10.54
N ALA A 113 30.78 14.81 11.16
CA ALA A 113 32.17 14.50 10.83
C ALA A 113 32.28 13.96 9.39
N TYR A 114 33.08 14.62 8.55
CA TYR A 114 33.26 14.29 7.13
C TYR A 114 34.63 13.65 6.91
N TYR A 115 34.65 12.54 6.17
CA TYR A 115 35.86 11.82 5.81
C TYR A 115 36.00 11.81 4.29
N HIS A 116 37.23 12.01 3.83
CA HIS A 116 37.57 12.04 2.41
C HIS A 116 38.64 11.01 2.09
N CYS A 117 38.38 10.18 1.08
CA CYS A 117 39.34 9.22 0.57
C CYS A 117 40.03 9.79 -0.66
N GLU A 118 41.36 9.93 -0.61
CA GLU A 118 42.14 10.45 -1.74
C GLU A 118 42.25 9.44 -2.90
N ALA A 119 42.11 8.14 -2.62
CA ALA A 119 42.25 7.10 -3.64
C ALA A 119 41.04 6.99 -4.58
N CYS A 120 39.82 7.23 -4.08
CA CYS A 120 38.60 7.16 -4.89
C CYS A 120 37.87 8.52 -5.00
N GLU A 121 38.48 9.59 -4.48
CA GLU A 121 37.97 10.96 -4.51
C GLU A 121 36.55 11.14 -3.96
N SER A 122 36.11 10.19 -3.12
CA SER A 122 34.79 10.20 -2.51
C SER A 122 34.87 10.55 -1.02
N GLY A 123 33.79 11.09 -0.49
CA GLY A 123 33.69 11.34 0.93
C GLY A 123 32.32 10.98 1.50
N PHE A 124 32.30 10.76 2.81
CA PHE A 124 31.14 10.27 3.52
C PHE A 124 31.09 10.82 4.94
N CYS A 125 29.88 10.77 5.53
CA CYS A 125 29.63 11.10 6.92
C CYS A 125 29.02 9.87 7.59
N GLN A 126 29.71 9.21 8.51
CA GLN A 126 29.16 8.02 9.23
C GLN A 126 27.82 8.31 9.91
N ARG A 127 27.65 9.56 10.35
CA ARG A 127 26.42 10.03 10.98
C ARG A 127 25.21 10.00 10.03
N ASP A 128 25.41 10.11 8.72
CA ASP A 128 24.30 9.97 7.75
C ASP A 128 23.80 8.53 7.70
N ALA A 129 24.71 7.56 7.60
CA ALA A 129 24.37 6.14 7.65
C ALA A 129 23.61 5.79 8.93
N ALA A 130 24.14 6.20 10.08
CA ALA A 130 23.57 5.88 11.40
C ALA A 130 22.18 6.48 11.62
N LEU A 131 21.84 7.59 10.94
CA LEU A 131 20.56 8.27 11.07
C LEU A 131 19.63 8.06 9.87
N GLY A 132 20.04 7.29 8.87
CA GLY A 132 19.27 7.07 7.65
C GLY A 132 19.09 8.34 6.80
N LEU A 133 20.13 9.17 6.72
CA LEU A 133 20.14 10.43 5.97
C LEU A 133 20.97 10.36 4.68
N GLU A 134 21.55 9.22 4.31
CA GLU A 134 22.40 9.12 3.12
C GLU A 134 21.62 9.41 1.83
N GLY A 135 22.21 10.22 0.94
CA GLY A 135 21.62 10.52 -0.38
C GLY A 135 20.30 11.29 -0.36
N THR A 136 19.78 11.70 0.81
CA THR A 136 18.49 12.37 0.95
C THR A 136 18.58 13.62 1.84
N SER A 137 17.65 14.55 1.64
CA SER A 137 17.39 15.67 2.55
C SER A 137 16.05 15.53 3.28
N LEU A 138 15.50 14.31 3.34
CA LEU A 138 14.33 13.96 4.15
C LEU A 138 14.76 13.02 5.29
N SER A 139 14.27 13.28 6.50
CA SER A 139 14.40 12.31 7.60
C SER A 139 13.63 11.02 7.29
N PRO A 140 13.99 9.86 7.89
CA PRO A 140 13.27 8.60 7.69
C PRO A 140 11.75 8.70 7.93
N ALA A 141 11.33 9.51 8.91
CA ALA A 141 9.92 9.74 9.20
C ALA A 141 9.21 10.46 8.04
N VAL A 142 9.83 11.50 7.48
CA VAL A 142 9.28 12.26 6.35
C VAL A 142 9.33 11.43 5.07
N THR A 143 10.42 10.72 4.80
CA THR A 143 10.52 9.77 3.68
C THR A 143 9.36 8.77 3.68
N ARG A 144 9.02 8.21 4.85
CA ARG A 144 7.86 7.31 5.00
C ARG A 144 6.52 8.01 4.74
N MET A 145 6.34 9.23 5.25
CA MET A 145 5.12 10.01 4.99
C MET A 145 4.97 10.32 3.49
N THR A 146 6.04 10.79 2.86
CA THR A 146 6.12 11.10 1.43
C THR A 146 5.82 9.88 0.57
N GLY A 147 6.45 8.73 0.84
CA GLY A 147 6.19 7.50 0.10
C GLY A 147 4.74 7.04 0.21
N ARG A 148 4.13 7.15 1.40
CA ARG A 148 2.73 6.77 1.61
C ARG A 148 1.75 7.69 0.88
N ALA A 149 1.97 9.01 0.94
CA ALA A 149 1.14 9.98 0.23
C ALA A 149 1.25 9.78 -1.30
N ALA A 150 2.48 9.70 -1.81
CA ALA A 150 2.76 9.51 -3.24
C ALA A 150 2.23 8.19 -3.81
N ALA A 151 2.06 7.16 -2.97
CA ALA A 151 1.45 5.90 -3.38
C ALA A 151 -0.09 5.96 -3.52
N MET A 152 -0.72 7.00 -2.99
CA MET A 152 -2.18 7.15 -2.94
C MET A 152 -2.70 8.21 -3.91
N VAL A 153 -2.00 9.32 -4.06
CA VAL A 153 -2.42 10.50 -4.82
C VAL A 153 -1.29 11.02 -5.71
N SER A 154 -1.55 12.04 -6.53
CA SER A 154 -0.52 12.69 -7.34
C SER A 154 0.57 13.33 -6.48
N PHE A 155 1.72 13.66 -7.06
CA PHE A 155 2.82 14.30 -6.31
C PHE A 155 2.46 15.70 -5.80
N GLU A 156 1.58 16.41 -6.51
CA GLU A 156 1.07 17.72 -6.10
C GLU A 156 0.10 17.59 -4.94
N GLU A 157 -0.93 16.73 -5.06
CA GLU A 157 -1.83 16.40 -3.94
C GLU A 157 -1.04 15.86 -2.73
N SER A 158 0.05 15.11 -2.96
CA SER A 158 0.92 14.63 -1.87
C SER A 158 1.63 15.76 -1.16
N HIS A 159 2.12 16.77 -1.88
CA HIS A 159 2.71 17.96 -1.30
C HIS A 159 1.69 18.70 -0.42
N GLU A 160 0.49 18.95 -0.96
CA GLU A 160 -0.61 19.61 -0.24
C GLU A 160 -0.98 18.84 1.04
N LEU A 161 -1.16 17.52 0.96
CA LEU A 161 -1.49 16.69 2.13
C LEU A 161 -0.39 16.68 3.19
N LEU A 162 0.89 16.68 2.79
CA LEU A 162 2.02 16.74 3.73
C LEU A 162 2.07 18.10 4.43
N GLU A 163 1.78 19.18 3.72
CA GLU A 163 1.72 20.52 4.31
C GLU A 163 0.52 20.65 5.24
N GLU A 164 -0.69 20.31 4.78
CA GLU A 164 -1.93 20.50 5.52
C GLU A 164 -1.99 19.60 6.76
N LEU A 165 -1.79 18.28 6.60
CA LEU A 165 -1.99 17.32 7.68
C LEU A 165 -0.75 17.19 8.56
N ALA A 166 0.44 17.12 7.94
CA ALA A 166 1.69 16.91 8.66
C ALA A 166 2.42 18.22 9.02
N GLY A 167 2.05 19.37 8.43
CA GLY A 167 2.81 20.62 8.63
C GLY A 167 4.24 20.53 8.09
N VAL A 168 4.46 19.63 7.12
CA VAL A 168 5.78 19.34 6.56
C VAL A 168 5.80 19.79 5.10
N GLU A 169 6.63 20.80 4.82
CA GLU A 169 6.81 21.31 3.47
C GLU A 169 7.81 20.43 2.71
N VAL A 170 7.30 19.63 1.76
CA VAL A 170 8.11 18.89 0.79
C VAL A 170 7.68 19.30 -0.61
N PRO A 171 8.52 20.02 -1.38
CA PRO A 171 8.13 20.47 -2.71
C PRO A 171 7.74 19.30 -3.62
N THR A 172 6.78 19.50 -4.53
CA THR A 172 6.28 18.48 -5.46
C THR A 172 7.38 17.71 -6.18
N LYS A 173 8.42 18.40 -6.69
CA LYS A 173 9.57 17.75 -7.34
C LYS A 173 10.47 16.95 -6.40
N HIS A 174 10.45 17.24 -5.11
CA HIS A 174 11.12 16.43 -4.12
C HIS A 174 10.28 15.19 -3.76
N VAL A 175 8.95 15.34 -3.67
CA VAL A 175 8.03 14.19 -3.53
C VAL A 175 8.24 13.19 -4.66
N GLU A 176 8.24 13.65 -5.91
CA GLU A 176 8.51 12.83 -7.11
C GLU A 176 9.81 12.03 -6.99
N ARG A 177 10.94 12.73 -6.76
CA ARG A 177 12.26 12.09 -6.63
C ARG A 177 12.33 11.08 -5.48
N ALA A 178 11.74 11.41 -4.34
CA ALA A 178 11.71 10.54 -3.17
C ALA A 178 10.84 9.29 -3.42
N ALA A 179 9.66 9.47 -4.01
CA ALA A 179 8.76 8.37 -4.35
C ALA A 179 9.37 7.43 -5.39
N GLU A 180 10.03 7.96 -6.43
CA GLU A 180 10.72 7.15 -7.43
C GLU A 180 11.94 6.43 -6.86
N ALA A 181 12.71 7.08 -5.98
CA ALA A 181 13.83 6.44 -5.30
C ALA A 181 13.37 5.27 -4.42
N LEU A 182 12.33 5.48 -3.61
CA LEU A 182 11.69 4.43 -2.82
C LEU A 182 11.13 3.32 -3.71
N GLY A 183 10.49 3.67 -4.83
CA GLY A 183 9.96 2.69 -5.77
C GLY A 183 11.06 1.81 -6.39
N ARG A 184 12.23 2.38 -6.69
CA ARG A 184 13.40 1.62 -7.16
C ARG A 184 13.97 0.70 -6.08
N GLU A 185 14.08 1.19 -4.85
CA GLU A 185 14.53 0.39 -3.71
C GLU A 185 13.60 -0.80 -3.47
N VAL A 186 12.28 -0.56 -3.42
CA VAL A 186 11.28 -1.62 -3.28
C VAL A 186 11.34 -2.60 -4.45
N ALA A 187 11.43 -2.12 -5.68
CA ALA A 187 11.51 -3.00 -6.85
C ALA A 187 12.78 -3.86 -6.88
N GLU A 188 13.89 -3.38 -6.30
CA GLU A 188 15.14 -4.14 -6.17
C GLU A 188 15.06 -5.13 -5.00
N ASP A 189 14.54 -4.70 -3.85
CA ASP A 189 14.28 -5.56 -2.70
C ASP A 189 13.37 -6.75 -3.08
N GLU A 190 12.31 -6.48 -3.83
CA GLU A 190 11.38 -7.49 -4.35
C GLU A 190 12.00 -8.49 -5.34
N LYS A 191 13.23 -8.29 -5.83
CA LYS A 191 13.94 -9.28 -6.66
C LYS A 191 14.73 -10.29 -5.83
N HIS A 192 15.10 -9.92 -4.60
CA HIS A 192 15.88 -10.81 -3.75
C HIS A 192 15.05 -12.03 -3.35
N VAL A 193 15.74 -13.16 -3.19
CA VAL A 193 15.11 -14.39 -2.69
C VAL A 193 14.63 -14.10 -1.27
N VAL A 194 13.33 -14.25 -1.07
CA VAL A 194 12.68 -14.08 0.23
C VAL A 194 12.64 -15.44 0.91
N ASP A 195 13.25 -15.53 2.09
CA ASP A 195 12.94 -16.64 2.98
C ASP A 195 11.43 -16.67 3.20
N PRO A 196 10.80 -17.86 3.29
CA PRO A 196 9.42 -17.94 3.73
C PRO A 196 9.28 -17.12 5.01
N LEU A 197 8.26 -16.26 5.09
CA LEU A 197 8.03 -15.52 6.33
C LEU A 197 8.07 -16.52 7.49
N PRO A 198 8.78 -16.22 8.59
CA PRO A 198 8.65 -17.02 9.80
C PRO A 198 7.19 -16.90 10.22
N LEU A 199 6.39 -17.87 9.81
CA LEU A 199 4.97 -17.84 10.08
C LEU A 199 4.85 -18.17 11.57
N GLU A 200 4.42 -17.19 12.35
CA GLU A 200 4.08 -17.39 13.76
C GLU A 200 2.92 -18.40 13.92
N GLU A 201 2.12 -18.56 12.85
CA GLU A 201 0.98 -19.46 12.73
C GLU A 201 1.16 -20.45 11.56
N PRO A 202 0.53 -21.64 11.59
CA PRO A 202 0.55 -22.56 10.45
C PRO A 202 -0.01 -21.91 9.17
N VAL A 203 0.49 -22.34 8.01
CA VAL A 203 -0.07 -21.95 6.71
C VAL A 203 -1.55 -22.34 6.67
N ALA A 204 -2.40 -21.47 6.12
CA ALA A 204 -3.81 -21.80 5.92
C ALA A 204 -3.96 -23.10 5.08
N PRO A 205 -4.94 -23.97 5.40
CA PRO A 205 -5.16 -25.20 4.64
C PRO A 205 -5.32 -24.97 3.13
N THR A 206 -6.01 -23.88 2.76
CA THR A 206 -6.24 -23.48 1.37
C THR A 206 -5.59 -22.13 1.11
N LEU A 207 -4.69 -22.09 0.12
CA LEU A 207 -4.17 -20.84 -0.42
C LEU A 207 -4.54 -20.69 -1.89
N TYR A 208 -4.83 -19.45 -2.24
CA TYR A 208 -5.17 -19.03 -3.59
C TYR A 208 -4.08 -18.11 -4.12
N LEU A 209 -3.66 -18.34 -5.36
CA LEU A 209 -2.80 -17.47 -6.16
C LEU A 209 -3.62 -16.93 -7.34
N GLY A 210 -4.07 -15.69 -7.23
CA GLY A 210 -4.75 -14.99 -8.31
C GLY A 210 -3.73 -14.28 -9.19
N MET A 211 -3.76 -14.52 -10.49
CA MET A 211 -2.94 -13.84 -11.47
C MET A 211 -3.80 -13.12 -12.49
N ASP A 212 -3.37 -11.90 -12.84
CA ASP A 212 -4.16 -11.08 -13.74
C ASP A 212 -3.34 -9.97 -14.41
N GLY A 213 -3.85 -9.45 -15.52
CA GLY A 213 -3.27 -8.37 -16.29
C GLY A 213 -4.23 -7.20 -16.43
N THR A 214 -3.71 -5.97 -16.36
CA THR A 214 -4.53 -4.81 -16.71
C THR A 214 -3.75 -3.69 -17.38
N GLY A 215 -4.33 -3.08 -18.41
CA GLY A 215 -3.78 -1.90 -19.04
C GLY A 215 -3.80 -0.69 -18.10
N VAL A 216 -2.62 -0.13 -17.86
CA VAL A 216 -2.42 1.12 -17.12
C VAL A 216 -2.11 2.22 -18.12
N PRO A 217 -2.82 3.37 -18.09
CA PRO A 217 -2.51 4.51 -18.95
C PRO A 217 -1.07 4.98 -18.77
N MET A 218 -0.40 5.28 -19.87
CA MET A 218 1.01 5.65 -19.90
C MET A 218 1.23 6.93 -20.69
N ARG A 219 2.33 7.64 -20.38
CA ARG A 219 2.80 8.76 -21.21
C ARG A 219 3.25 8.23 -22.58
N THR A 220 3.16 9.05 -23.61
CA THR A 220 3.56 8.66 -24.98
C THR A 220 5.00 8.13 -25.04
N SER A 221 5.93 8.74 -24.31
CA SER A 221 7.33 8.30 -24.23
C SER A 221 7.50 6.87 -23.69
N GLU A 222 6.60 6.42 -22.81
CA GLU A 222 6.60 5.06 -22.26
C GLU A 222 5.99 4.03 -23.22
N LEU A 223 5.46 4.48 -24.35
CA LEU A 223 4.74 3.66 -25.33
C LEU A 223 5.47 3.57 -26.68
N GLU A 224 6.61 4.24 -26.81
CA GLU A 224 7.43 4.19 -28.02
C GLU A 224 7.81 2.73 -28.36
N GLY A 225 7.59 2.34 -29.62
CA GLY A 225 7.85 0.99 -30.12
C GLY A 225 6.89 -0.10 -29.62
N ARG A 226 5.79 0.26 -28.93
CA ARG A 226 4.79 -0.70 -28.46
C ARG A 226 3.54 -0.72 -29.33
N GLU A 227 3.21 -1.91 -29.83
CA GLU A 227 1.94 -2.19 -30.48
C GLU A 227 0.80 -2.16 -29.46
N GLY A 228 -0.37 -1.72 -29.90
CA GLY A 228 -1.58 -1.69 -29.11
C GLY A 228 -2.83 -1.97 -29.93
N LYS A 229 -3.97 -1.94 -29.24
CA LYS A 229 -5.27 -2.32 -29.80
C LYS A 229 -5.99 -1.19 -30.54
N GLN A 230 -5.34 -0.03 -30.72
CA GLN A 230 -5.95 1.06 -31.50
C GLN A 230 -5.98 0.69 -32.99
N PRO A 231 -6.90 1.27 -33.79
CA PRO A 231 -6.97 1.01 -35.23
C PRO A 231 -5.68 1.33 -35.99
N ASP A 232 -4.88 2.26 -35.48
CA ASP A 232 -3.57 2.66 -36.02
C ASP A 232 -2.41 1.79 -35.49
N GLY A 233 -2.70 0.77 -34.69
CA GLY A 233 -1.71 -0.10 -34.06
C GLY A 233 -1.01 0.52 -32.85
N SER A 234 -1.33 1.75 -32.46
CA SER A 234 -0.71 2.40 -31.30
C SER A 234 -1.25 1.84 -29.97
N SER A 235 -0.42 1.92 -28.93
CA SER A 235 -0.83 1.63 -27.56
C SER A 235 -1.09 2.91 -26.76
N LYS A 236 -2.07 2.86 -25.86
CA LYS A 236 -2.32 3.90 -24.84
C LYS A 236 -1.94 3.44 -23.43
N THR A 237 -1.61 2.17 -23.28
CA THR A 237 -1.44 1.53 -21.98
C THR A 237 -0.30 0.53 -21.99
N ARG A 238 0.39 0.38 -20.86
CA ARG A 238 1.22 -0.81 -20.61
C ARG A 238 0.46 -1.74 -19.70
N GLU A 239 0.57 -3.03 -19.93
CA GLU A 239 -0.05 -4.02 -19.05
C GLU A 239 0.76 -4.13 -17.76
N VAL A 240 0.14 -3.81 -16.63
CA VAL A 240 0.64 -4.22 -15.31
C VAL A 240 0.07 -5.62 -15.03
N LYS A 241 0.93 -6.51 -14.58
CA LYS A 241 0.52 -7.84 -14.12
C LYS A 241 0.49 -7.85 -12.60
N LEU A 242 -0.49 -8.55 -12.04
CA LEU A 242 -0.73 -8.67 -10.62
C LEU A 242 -0.68 -10.14 -10.23
N CYS A 243 0.03 -10.46 -9.15
CA CYS A 243 -0.13 -11.70 -8.42
C CYS A 243 -0.63 -11.39 -7.01
N THR A 244 -1.64 -12.13 -6.58
CA THR A 244 -2.32 -11.92 -5.30
C THR A 244 -2.42 -13.25 -4.58
N LEU A 245 -2.00 -13.29 -3.31
CA LEU A 245 -2.16 -14.46 -2.47
C LEU A 245 -3.10 -14.19 -1.30
N TRP A 246 -4.02 -15.12 -1.06
CA TRP A 246 -4.95 -15.04 0.07
C TRP A 246 -5.42 -16.43 0.52
N SER A 247 -5.96 -16.49 1.73
CA SER A 247 -6.75 -17.60 2.25
C SER A 247 -8.23 -17.20 2.37
N ALA A 248 -9.12 -18.20 2.32
CA ALA A 248 -10.56 -18.02 2.45
C ALA A 248 -11.18 -19.24 3.16
N GLU A 249 -10.86 -19.41 4.44
CA GLU A 249 -11.35 -20.52 5.26
C GLU A 249 -12.73 -20.23 5.86
N GLY A 250 -13.06 -18.95 6.07
CA GLY A 250 -14.40 -18.52 6.49
C GLY A 250 -15.50 -18.85 5.47
N ARG A 251 -16.76 -18.87 5.93
CA ARG A 251 -17.95 -19.09 5.08
C ARG A 251 -19.04 -18.05 5.43
N ASP A 252 -19.79 -17.61 4.43
CA ASP A 252 -21.00 -16.79 4.64
C ASP A 252 -22.25 -17.67 4.88
N GLU A 253 -23.42 -17.04 4.98
CA GLU A 253 -24.69 -17.72 5.27
C GLU A 253 -25.09 -18.71 4.16
N GLU A 254 -24.67 -18.44 2.93
CA GLU A 254 -24.87 -19.27 1.75
C GLU A 254 -23.79 -20.36 1.58
N GLY A 255 -22.81 -20.44 2.49
CA GLY A 255 -21.71 -21.40 2.42
C GLY A 255 -20.62 -21.04 1.41
N THR A 256 -20.60 -19.80 0.92
CA THR A 256 -19.56 -19.30 0.00
C THR A 256 -18.28 -19.01 0.79
N PRO A 257 -17.10 -19.37 0.26
CA PRO A 257 -15.82 -19.01 0.87
C PRO A 257 -15.64 -17.50 1.03
N VAL A 258 -15.39 -17.07 2.27
CA VAL A 258 -15.09 -15.69 2.63
C VAL A 258 -13.60 -15.57 2.88
N ARG A 259 -13.00 -14.58 2.22
CA ARG A 259 -11.59 -14.23 2.40
C ARG A 259 -11.29 -13.90 3.85
N ASP A 260 -10.23 -14.49 4.39
CA ASP A 260 -9.81 -14.24 5.76
C ASP A 260 -9.25 -12.81 5.90
N GLU A 261 -9.58 -12.14 7.00
CA GLU A 261 -9.17 -10.76 7.23
C GLU A 261 -7.64 -10.67 7.36
N GLY A 262 -7.02 -9.69 6.70
CA GLY A 262 -5.56 -9.52 6.73
C GLY A 262 -4.78 -10.59 5.95
N SER A 263 -5.43 -11.57 5.32
CA SER A 263 -4.71 -12.67 4.62
C SER A 263 -4.11 -12.27 3.28
N VAL A 264 -4.42 -11.10 2.74
CA VAL A 264 -4.10 -10.77 1.35
C VAL A 264 -2.74 -10.11 1.20
N THR A 265 -1.96 -10.60 0.24
CA THR A 265 -0.81 -9.85 -0.30
C THR A 265 -0.98 -9.61 -1.78
N TYR A 266 -0.59 -8.42 -2.21
CA TYR A 266 -0.61 -7.99 -3.60
C TYR A 266 0.81 -7.65 -4.02
N SER A 267 1.24 -8.20 -5.16
CA SER A 267 2.45 -7.77 -5.85
C SER A 267 2.11 -7.50 -7.31
N ALA A 268 2.62 -6.41 -7.85
CA ALA A 268 2.26 -5.98 -9.20
C ALA A 268 3.41 -5.22 -9.84
N ALA A 269 3.65 -5.49 -11.12
CA ALA A 269 4.68 -4.83 -11.88
C ALA A 269 4.37 -4.85 -13.38
N ILE A 270 4.99 -3.92 -14.10
CA ILE A 270 4.96 -3.92 -15.56
C ILE A 270 6.10 -4.81 -16.05
N GLU A 271 5.85 -6.11 -16.03
CA GLU A 271 6.81 -7.17 -16.33
C GLU A 271 6.26 -8.12 -17.40
N SER A 272 7.18 -8.74 -18.15
CA SER A 272 6.82 -9.77 -19.12
C SER A 272 6.46 -11.08 -18.42
N ALA A 273 5.38 -11.70 -18.88
CA ALA A 273 5.06 -13.11 -18.58
C ALA A 273 5.55 -14.07 -19.68
N ALA A 274 6.20 -13.55 -20.73
CA ALA A 274 6.70 -14.37 -21.83
C ALA A 274 8.09 -14.92 -21.49
N SER A 275 8.24 -16.23 -21.70
CA SER A 275 9.48 -17.00 -21.71
C SER A 275 9.44 -17.93 -22.92
N LYS A 276 10.60 -18.29 -23.45
CA LYS A 276 10.75 -19.41 -24.40
C LYS A 276 10.95 -20.69 -23.59
N ASP A 277 10.53 -21.82 -24.14
CA ASP A 277 10.76 -23.14 -23.53
C ASP A 277 12.26 -23.45 -23.29
N THR A 278 13.16 -22.76 -23.99
CA THR A 278 14.62 -22.88 -23.86
C THR A 278 15.24 -21.92 -22.85
N ASP A 279 14.46 -21.00 -22.27
CA ASP A 279 15.00 -20.03 -21.32
C ASP A 279 15.33 -20.77 -20.00
N GLU A 280 16.55 -20.59 -19.51
CA GLU A 280 17.00 -21.20 -18.24
C GLU A 280 16.32 -20.55 -17.03
N GLU A 281 15.93 -19.28 -17.16
CA GLU A 281 15.32 -18.47 -16.11
C GLU A 281 13.84 -18.21 -16.42
N PRO A 282 12.97 -18.22 -15.40
CA PRO A 282 11.58 -17.85 -15.58
C PRO A 282 11.44 -16.39 -16.04
N SER A 283 10.31 -16.07 -16.69
CA SER A 283 10.00 -14.69 -17.03
C SER A 283 10.00 -13.79 -15.79
N ALA A 284 10.26 -12.49 -15.96
CA ALA A 284 10.30 -11.55 -14.83
C ALA A 284 9.05 -11.61 -13.93
N PHE A 285 7.86 -11.69 -14.55
CA PHE A 285 6.61 -11.82 -13.79
C PHE A 285 6.43 -13.21 -13.14
N ALA A 286 6.81 -14.29 -13.83
CA ALA A 286 6.76 -15.63 -13.24
C ALA A 286 7.65 -15.72 -12.00
N ALA A 287 8.88 -15.19 -12.07
CA ALA A 287 9.80 -15.10 -10.95
C ALA A 287 9.19 -14.32 -9.76
N ARG A 288 8.47 -13.22 -10.03
CA ARG A 288 7.73 -12.47 -9.00
C ARG A 288 6.63 -13.30 -8.35
N ALA A 289 5.82 -13.99 -9.14
CA ALA A 289 4.77 -14.87 -8.64
C ALA A 289 5.35 -15.99 -7.75
N MET A 290 6.45 -16.61 -8.17
CA MET A 290 7.16 -17.63 -7.39
C MET A 290 7.70 -17.09 -6.06
N ARG A 291 8.30 -15.89 -6.05
CA ARG A 291 8.78 -15.27 -4.80
C ARG A 291 7.65 -14.99 -3.83
N GLU A 292 6.53 -14.45 -4.30
CA GLU A 292 5.36 -14.21 -3.44
C GLU A 292 4.73 -15.53 -2.96
N ALA A 293 4.65 -16.54 -3.81
CA ALA A 293 4.19 -17.88 -3.43
C ALA A 293 5.08 -18.48 -2.34
N THR A 294 6.40 -18.42 -2.50
CA THR A 294 7.40 -18.88 -1.52
C THR A 294 7.25 -18.12 -0.20
N ARG A 295 7.21 -16.78 -0.26
CA ARG A 295 7.08 -15.90 0.91
C ARG A 295 5.86 -16.24 1.75
N ARG A 296 4.75 -16.54 1.09
CA ARG A 296 3.46 -16.88 1.72
C ARG A 296 3.31 -18.36 2.06
N GLY A 297 4.26 -19.21 1.67
CA GLY A 297 4.20 -20.64 1.91
C GLY A 297 3.14 -21.36 1.06
N PHE A 298 2.86 -20.87 -0.15
CA PHE A 298 1.87 -21.48 -1.05
C PHE A 298 2.11 -22.97 -1.25
N ASP A 299 3.37 -23.38 -1.47
CA ASP A 299 3.74 -24.79 -1.70
C ASP A 299 3.56 -25.68 -0.45
N ARG A 300 3.36 -25.08 0.72
CA ARG A 300 3.12 -25.79 1.99
C ARG A 300 1.63 -25.91 2.32
N ALA A 301 0.74 -25.25 1.58
CA ALA A 301 -0.70 -25.37 1.76
C ALA A 301 -1.19 -26.73 1.24
N GLU A 302 -2.13 -27.34 1.96
CA GLU A 302 -2.74 -28.62 1.58
C GLU A 302 -3.48 -28.50 0.25
N ARG A 303 -4.26 -27.42 0.10
CA ARG A 303 -4.99 -27.09 -1.12
C ARG A 303 -4.44 -25.81 -1.72
N ARG A 304 -3.99 -25.91 -2.96
CA ARG A 304 -3.41 -24.81 -3.75
C ARG A 304 -4.31 -24.56 -4.94
N ALA A 305 -4.76 -23.33 -5.14
CA ALA A 305 -5.58 -22.96 -6.28
C ALA A 305 -5.01 -21.72 -6.99
N VAL A 306 -4.83 -21.81 -8.29
CA VAL A 306 -4.49 -20.69 -9.16
C VAL A 306 -5.75 -20.18 -9.84
N LEU A 307 -6.03 -18.88 -9.70
CA LEU A 307 -7.14 -18.21 -10.35
C LEU A 307 -6.66 -17.23 -11.41
N GLY A 308 -7.37 -17.14 -12.54
CA GLY A 308 -7.04 -16.20 -13.61
C GLY A 308 -8.18 -15.96 -14.59
N ASP A 309 -8.03 -14.93 -15.42
CA ASP A 309 -9.04 -14.50 -16.41
C ASP A 309 -9.16 -15.44 -17.64
N GLY A 310 -8.27 -16.42 -17.77
CA GLY A 310 -8.20 -17.34 -18.90
C GLY A 310 -7.10 -17.00 -19.91
N ALA A 311 -6.29 -15.97 -19.67
CA ALA A 311 -5.15 -15.64 -20.54
C ALA A 311 -4.11 -16.77 -20.55
N PRO A 312 -3.58 -17.18 -21.73
CA PRO A 312 -2.65 -18.31 -21.83
C PRO A 312 -1.41 -18.20 -20.94
N TRP A 313 -0.88 -16.99 -20.77
CA TRP A 313 0.31 -16.75 -19.96
C TRP A 313 0.09 -17.12 -18.48
N ILE A 314 -1.13 -17.02 -17.96
CA ILE A 314 -1.45 -17.40 -16.57
C ILE A 314 -1.31 -18.92 -16.42
N TRP A 315 -1.87 -19.67 -17.38
CA TRP A 315 -1.86 -21.12 -17.34
C TRP A 315 -0.48 -21.69 -17.62
N ASN A 316 0.33 -21.05 -18.47
CA ASN A 316 1.73 -21.41 -18.64
C ASN A 316 2.48 -21.29 -17.31
N VAL A 317 2.40 -20.13 -16.64
CA VAL A 317 3.02 -19.94 -15.30
C VAL A 317 2.49 -20.95 -14.28
N ALA A 318 1.19 -21.25 -14.28
CA ALA A 318 0.59 -22.23 -13.40
C ALA A 318 1.12 -23.65 -13.66
N ASN A 319 1.19 -24.08 -14.92
CA ASN A 319 1.69 -25.40 -15.30
C ASN A 319 3.17 -25.56 -14.99
N ASP A 320 3.98 -24.54 -15.29
CA ASP A 320 5.43 -24.61 -15.20
C ASP A 320 5.93 -24.54 -13.75
N HIS A 321 5.25 -23.76 -12.91
CA HIS A 321 5.72 -23.46 -11.55
C HIS A 321 4.81 -23.98 -10.43
N PHE A 322 3.54 -24.28 -10.73
CA PHE A 322 2.56 -24.74 -9.73
C PHE A 322 1.74 -25.94 -10.26
N PRO A 323 2.38 -27.02 -10.75
CA PRO A 323 1.68 -28.10 -11.47
C PRO A 323 0.64 -28.86 -10.64
N GLU A 324 0.75 -28.82 -9.32
CA GLU A 324 -0.19 -29.47 -8.39
C GLU A 324 -1.38 -28.57 -8.00
N ALA A 325 -1.37 -27.30 -8.41
CA ALA A 325 -2.43 -26.36 -8.06
C ALA A 325 -3.66 -26.57 -8.95
N LEU A 326 -4.83 -26.51 -8.32
CA LEU A 326 -6.11 -26.46 -9.03
C LEU A 326 -6.17 -25.17 -9.86
N GLN A 327 -6.42 -25.27 -11.15
CA GLN A 327 -6.56 -24.10 -12.03
C GLN A 327 -8.03 -23.78 -12.20
N ILE A 328 -8.42 -22.57 -11.82
CA ILE A 328 -9.82 -22.12 -11.83
C ILE A 328 -9.89 -20.82 -12.63
N VAL A 329 -10.68 -20.81 -13.70
CA VAL A 329 -10.99 -19.56 -14.40
C VAL A 329 -11.87 -18.71 -13.51
N ASP A 330 -11.61 -17.41 -13.49
CA ASP A 330 -12.47 -16.47 -12.80
C ASP A 330 -13.88 -16.48 -13.39
N ARG A 331 -14.83 -16.90 -12.57
CA ARG A 331 -16.25 -16.95 -12.89
C ARG A 331 -16.82 -15.61 -13.34
N PHE A 332 -16.32 -14.48 -12.82
CA PHE A 332 -16.74 -13.15 -13.26
C PHE A 332 -16.33 -12.90 -14.72
N HIS A 333 -15.08 -13.20 -15.09
CA HIS A 333 -14.58 -13.03 -16.44
C HIS A 333 -15.29 -13.96 -17.43
N ALA A 334 -15.52 -15.22 -17.06
CA ALA A 334 -16.29 -16.15 -17.88
C ALA A 334 -17.71 -15.65 -18.15
N LYS A 335 -18.40 -15.13 -17.12
CA LYS A 335 -19.73 -14.52 -17.25
C LYS A 335 -19.71 -13.24 -18.08
N GLN A 336 -18.63 -12.46 -18.00
CA GLN A 336 -18.46 -11.26 -18.80
C GLN A 336 -18.38 -11.58 -20.30
N HIS A 337 -17.61 -12.60 -20.70
CA HIS A 337 -17.58 -13.07 -22.08
C HIS A 337 -18.97 -13.42 -22.60
N LEU A 338 -19.75 -14.18 -21.82
CA LEU A 338 -21.14 -14.51 -22.19
C LEU A 338 -22.03 -13.26 -22.29
N SER A 339 -21.89 -12.31 -21.36
CA SER A 339 -22.66 -11.06 -21.40
C SER A 339 -22.30 -10.19 -22.59
N ASP A 340 -21.04 -10.16 -23.01
CA ASP A 340 -20.59 -9.35 -24.13
C ASP A 340 -21.06 -9.95 -25.47
N VAL A 341 -21.03 -11.28 -25.62
CA VAL A 341 -21.68 -11.97 -26.74
C VAL A 341 -23.17 -11.61 -26.82
N ALA A 342 -23.85 -11.61 -25.67
CA ALA A 342 -25.26 -11.24 -25.62
C ALA A 342 -25.51 -9.82 -26.11
N LYS A 343 -24.70 -8.86 -25.66
CA LYS A 343 -24.81 -7.46 -26.09
C LYS A 343 -24.53 -7.31 -27.58
N THR A 344 -23.63 -8.09 -28.15
CA THR A 344 -23.34 -8.05 -29.59
C THR A 344 -24.50 -8.59 -30.42
N ILE A 345 -25.10 -9.71 -30.03
CA ILE A 345 -26.19 -10.33 -30.80
C ILE A 345 -27.50 -9.52 -30.69
N TRP A 346 -27.87 -9.08 -29.47
CA TRP A 346 -29.18 -8.45 -29.22
C TRP A 346 -29.12 -6.92 -29.10
N GLY A 347 -27.92 -6.34 -29.13
CA GLY A 347 -27.68 -4.91 -28.96
C GLY A 347 -27.62 -4.49 -27.49
N ALA A 348 -26.55 -3.77 -27.11
CA ALA A 348 -26.30 -3.35 -25.73
C ALA A 348 -27.37 -2.42 -25.10
N LYS A 349 -28.28 -1.86 -25.91
CA LYS A 349 -29.39 -1.00 -25.46
C LYS A 349 -30.74 -1.73 -25.40
N SER A 350 -30.74 -3.03 -25.72
CA SER A 350 -31.93 -3.86 -25.76
C SER A 350 -32.06 -4.66 -24.47
N ASP A 351 -33.24 -4.66 -23.87
CA ASP A 351 -33.52 -5.49 -22.68
C ASP A 351 -33.42 -7.00 -22.99
N SER A 352 -33.47 -7.38 -24.27
CA SER A 352 -33.43 -8.77 -24.74
C SER A 352 -32.09 -9.48 -24.52
N HIS A 353 -30.99 -8.77 -24.30
CA HIS A 353 -29.70 -9.43 -24.04
C HIS A 353 -29.66 -10.09 -22.65
N THR A 354 -30.43 -9.56 -21.68
CA THR A 354 -30.33 -9.96 -20.27
C THR A 354 -30.85 -11.37 -20.01
N PRO A 355 -32.03 -11.77 -20.52
CA PRO A 355 -32.52 -13.14 -20.35
C PRO A 355 -31.59 -14.19 -20.98
N TRP A 356 -31.03 -13.90 -22.17
CA TRP A 356 -30.10 -14.83 -22.82
C TRP A 356 -28.80 -14.98 -22.02
N ALA A 357 -28.19 -13.86 -21.60
CA ALA A 357 -26.98 -13.89 -20.79
C ALA A 357 -27.21 -14.64 -19.46
N LYS A 358 -28.33 -14.37 -18.79
CA LYS A 358 -28.71 -15.05 -17.55
C LYS A 358 -28.83 -16.56 -17.73
N ALA A 359 -29.48 -17.04 -18.80
CA ALA A 359 -29.59 -18.47 -19.05
C ALA A 359 -28.21 -19.13 -19.21
N ARG A 360 -27.29 -18.50 -19.95
CA ARG A 360 -25.91 -19.00 -20.09
C ARG A 360 -25.12 -18.95 -18.78
N HIS A 361 -25.36 -17.93 -17.94
CA HIS A 361 -24.75 -17.85 -16.62
C HIS A 361 -25.22 -18.97 -15.71
N ASP A 362 -26.52 -19.27 -15.70
CA ASP A 362 -27.10 -20.32 -14.89
C ASP A 362 -26.60 -21.71 -15.34
N GLU A 363 -26.50 -21.96 -16.65
CA GLU A 363 -25.90 -23.18 -17.23
C GLU A 363 -24.42 -23.33 -16.85
N LEU A 364 -23.64 -22.25 -16.99
CA LEU A 364 -22.23 -22.23 -16.60
C LEU A 364 -22.06 -22.54 -15.11
N ASP A 365 -22.90 -21.97 -14.25
CA ASP A 365 -22.86 -22.19 -12.80
C ASP A 365 -23.26 -23.61 -12.42
N ALA A 366 -24.21 -24.20 -13.16
CA ALA A 366 -24.61 -25.60 -13.02
C ALA A 366 -23.55 -26.58 -13.56
N GLY A 367 -22.51 -26.10 -14.25
CA GLY A 367 -21.48 -26.91 -14.88
C GLY A 367 -21.88 -27.48 -16.25
N ASP A 368 -22.99 -27.02 -16.84
CA ASP A 368 -23.46 -27.46 -18.16
C ASP A 368 -22.73 -26.71 -19.29
N ILE A 369 -21.45 -27.00 -19.43
CA ILE A 369 -20.58 -26.40 -20.46
C ILE A 369 -21.07 -26.73 -21.87
N ASP A 370 -21.67 -27.90 -22.07
CA ASP A 370 -22.16 -28.32 -23.38
C ASP A 370 -23.38 -27.51 -23.83
N ALA A 371 -24.31 -27.19 -22.92
CA ALA A 371 -25.40 -26.27 -23.21
C ALA A 371 -24.89 -24.85 -23.57
N VAL A 372 -23.90 -24.35 -22.83
CA VAL A 372 -23.27 -23.05 -23.11
C VAL A 372 -22.65 -23.04 -24.51
N LEU A 373 -21.86 -24.06 -24.85
CA LEU A 373 -21.22 -24.17 -26.17
C LEU A 373 -22.24 -24.33 -27.30
N ALA A 374 -23.29 -25.14 -27.10
CA ALA A 374 -24.35 -25.31 -28.08
C ALA A 374 -25.06 -23.97 -28.38
N ALA A 375 -25.35 -23.19 -27.33
CA ALA A 375 -25.97 -21.88 -27.48
C ALA A 375 -25.06 -20.86 -28.18
N LEU A 376 -23.75 -20.90 -27.91
CA LEU A 376 -22.78 -20.03 -28.59
C LEU A 376 -22.57 -20.42 -30.06
N ALA A 377 -22.53 -21.73 -30.36
CA ALA A 377 -22.28 -22.26 -31.70
C ALA A 377 -23.31 -21.78 -32.74
N VAL A 378 -24.56 -21.53 -32.33
CA VAL A 378 -25.61 -20.95 -33.18
C VAL A 378 -25.19 -19.61 -33.78
N HIS A 379 -24.37 -18.83 -33.08
CA HIS A 379 -23.95 -17.49 -33.46
C HIS A 379 -22.49 -17.42 -33.92
N ALA A 380 -21.67 -18.42 -33.62
CA ALA A 380 -20.22 -18.42 -33.91
C ALA A 380 -19.87 -18.31 -35.41
N GLY A 381 -20.80 -18.67 -36.32
CA GLY A 381 -20.60 -18.50 -37.76
C GLY A 381 -20.79 -17.07 -38.27
N THR A 382 -21.43 -16.19 -37.50
CA THR A 382 -21.79 -14.82 -37.92
C THR A 382 -21.31 -13.74 -36.97
N VAL A 383 -21.05 -14.07 -35.71
CA VAL A 383 -20.62 -13.15 -34.67
C VAL A 383 -19.25 -13.58 -34.16
N GLU A 384 -18.25 -12.74 -34.41
CA GLU A 384 -16.85 -13.02 -34.06
C GLU A 384 -16.67 -13.17 -32.54
N GLU A 385 -17.34 -12.37 -31.73
CA GLU A 385 -17.33 -12.48 -30.27
C GLU A 385 -17.89 -13.82 -29.80
N ALA A 386 -18.91 -14.36 -30.47
CA ALA A 386 -19.45 -15.68 -30.15
C ALA A 386 -18.43 -16.78 -30.48
N ARG A 387 -17.76 -16.67 -31.63
CA ARG A 387 -16.68 -17.59 -32.02
C ARG A 387 -15.53 -17.58 -31.01
N GLN A 388 -15.05 -16.39 -30.63
CA GLN A 388 -14.01 -16.23 -29.60
C GLN A 388 -14.45 -16.79 -28.25
N CYS A 389 -15.73 -16.63 -27.89
CA CYS A 389 -16.27 -17.18 -26.65
C CYS A 389 -16.35 -18.73 -26.70
N VAL A 390 -16.69 -19.33 -27.83
CA VAL A 390 -16.60 -20.80 -28.04
C VAL A 390 -15.17 -21.27 -27.81
N ASP A 391 -14.18 -20.62 -28.43
CA ASP A 391 -12.77 -20.98 -28.28
C ASP A 391 -12.33 -20.86 -26.81
N TYR A 392 -12.73 -19.77 -26.14
CA TYR A 392 -12.43 -19.51 -24.73
C TYR A 392 -13.03 -20.58 -23.79
N VAL A 393 -14.32 -20.88 -23.92
CA VAL A 393 -15.01 -21.87 -23.08
C VAL A 393 -14.48 -23.27 -23.35
N THR A 394 -14.21 -23.61 -24.61
CA THR A 394 -13.65 -24.91 -24.98
C THR A 394 -12.27 -25.12 -24.37
N THR A 395 -11.38 -24.13 -24.52
CA THR A 395 -10.01 -24.17 -24.00
C THR A 395 -9.95 -24.28 -22.47
N ASN A 396 -10.96 -23.70 -21.79
CA ASN A 396 -10.98 -23.58 -20.33
C ASN A 396 -11.99 -24.51 -19.65
N ARG A 397 -12.60 -25.47 -20.37
CA ARG A 397 -13.65 -26.36 -19.86
C ARG A 397 -13.32 -26.96 -18.49
N ASP A 398 -12.13 -27.54 -18.33
CA ASP A 398 -11.73 -28.17 -17.07
C ASP A 398 -11.52 -27.19 -15.92
N ARG A 399 -11.19 -25.93 -16.25
CA ARG A 399 -10.99 -24.82 -15.31
C ARG A 399 -12.29 -24.09 -14.97
N MET A 400 -13.43 -24.49 -15.56
CA MET A 400 -14.75 -23.87 -15.37
C MET A 400 -15.76 -24.81 -14.69
N LYS A 401 -15.30 -25.85 -14.00
CA LYS A 401 -16.15 -26.81 -13.27
C LYS A 401 -16.68 -26.20 -11.96
N TYR A 402 -17.43 -25.10 -12.06
CA TYR A 402 -17.84 -24.28 -10.92
C TYR A 402 -18.69 -25.04 -9.90
N ALA A 403 -19.58 -25.92 -10.35
CA ALA A 403 -20.37 -26.77 -9.46
C ALA A 403 -19.48 -27.67 -8.59
N GLU A 404 -18.44 -28.27 -9.18
CA GLU A 404 -17.47 -29.11 -8.46
C GLU A 404 -16.61 -28.28 -7.50
N PHE A 405 -16.11 -27.12 -7.95
CA PHE A 405 -15.31 -26.23 -7.10
C PHE A 405 -16.13 -25.68 -5.92
N HIS A 406 -17.40 -25.37 -6.13
CA HIS A 406 -18.29 -24.93 -5.07
C HIS A 406 -18.58 -26.05 -4.07
N ALA A 407 -18.84 -27.28 -4.55
CA ALA A 407 -18.99 -28.45 -3.69
C ALA A 407 -17.72 -28.76 -2.87
N ALA A 408 -16.54 -28.46 -3.42
CA ALA A 408 -15.24 -28.54 -2.72
C ALA A 408 -14.98 -27.37 -1.76
N GLY A 409 -15.86 -26.36 -1.72
CA GLY A 409 -15.74 -25.17 -0.89
C GLY A 409 -14.62 -24.22 -1.34
N LEU A 410 -14.37 -24.11 -2.65
CA LEU A 410 -13.33 -23.26 -3.22
C LEU A 410 -13.85 -21.90 -3.71
N CYS A 411 -13.03 -20.86 -3.60
CA CYS A 411 -13.29 -19.59 -4.28
C CYS A 411 -13.24 -19.79 -5.80
N THR A 412 -14.23 -19.25 -6.51
CA THR A 412 -14.32 -19.31 -7.98
C THR A 412 -14.23 -17.95 -8.66
N SER A 413 -14.07 -16.87 -7.89
CA SER A 413 -13.97 -15.51 -8.43
C SER A 413 -12.80 -14.75 -7.83
N THR A 414 -12.21 -13.85 -8.62
CA THR A 414 -11.04 -13.06 -8.18
C THR A 414 -11.44 -11.68 -7.63
N GLY A 415 -12.57 -11.56 -6.93
CA GLY A 415 -13.03 -10.27 -6.38
C GLY A 415 -11.96 -9.53 -5.56
N VAL A 416 -11.05 -10.27 -4.91
CA VAL A 416 -9.87 -9.75 -4.20
C VAL A 416 -8.87 -9.06 -5.13
N VAL A 417 -8.64 -9.59 -6.33
CA VAL A 417 -7.78 -9.05 -7.38
C VAL A 417 -8.43 -7.84 -8.05
N GLU A 418 -9.72 -7.93 -8.38
CA GLU A 418 -10.49 -6.87 -9.05
C GLU A 418 -10.52 -5.56 -8.26
N ALA A 419 -10.69 -5.64 -6.94
CA ALA A 419 -10.62 -4.46 -6.07
C ALA A 419 -9.30 -3.68 -6.22
N ARG A 420 -8.18 -4.39 -6.46
CA ARG A 420 -6.86 -3.76 -6.61
C ARG A 420 -6.60 -3.28 -8.03
N LYS A 421 -7.08 -3.97 -9.06
CA LYS A 421 -7.05 -3.47 -10.45
C LYS A 421 -7.72 -2.11 -10.56
N PHE A 422 -8.90 -1.95 -9.96
CA PHE A 422 -9.63 -0.68 -9.99
C PHE A 422 -8.81 0.45 -9.33
N ALA A 423 -8.17 0.16 -8.20
CA ALA A 423 -7.28 1.11 -7.51
C ALA A 423 -6.03 1.46 -8.34
N ALA A 424 -5.44 0.50 -9.06
CA ALA A 424 -4.30 0.75 -9.96
C ALA A 424 -4.71 1.66 -11.13
N ARG A 425 -5.79 1.32 -11.84
CA ARG A 425 -6.30 2.14 -12.95
C ARG A 425 -6.69 3.54 -12.51
N ARG A 426 -7.36 3.69 -11.36
CA ARG A 426 -7.80 5.00 -10.85
C ARG A 426 -6.62 5.90 -10.49
N ARG A 427 -5.59 5.36 -9.83
CA ARG A 427 -4.38 6.11 -9.47
C ARG A 427 -3.60 6.55 -10.71
N SER A 428 -3.36 5.63 -11.64
CA SER A 428 -2.65 5.96 -12.88
C SER A 428 -3.45 6.86 -13.80
N GLY A 429 -4.78 6.73 -13.82
CA GLY A 429 -5.67 7.65 -14.53
C GLY A 429 -5.51 9.09 -14.05
N ARG A 430 -5.51 9.33 -12.73
CA ARG A 430 -5.24 10.65 -12.13
C ARG A 430 -3.86 11.19 -12.49
N ALA A 431 -2.84 10.34 -12.46
CA ALA A 431 -1.47 10.72 -12.80
C ALA A 431 -1.28 11.02 -14.31
N ALA A 432 -1.99 10.30 -15.19
CA ALA A 432 -1.95 10.49 -16.64
C ALA A 432 -2.78 11.69 -17.11
N SER A 433 -3.80 12.10 -16.35
CA SER A 433 -4.63 13.28 -16.64
C SER A 433 -4.06 14.60 -16.13
N GLY A 434 -2.90 14.60 -15.45
CA GLY A 434 -2.27 15.82 -14.94
C GLY A 434 -1.74 16.69 -16.09
N PRO A 435 -2.32 17.89 -16.33
CA PRO A 435 -1.82 18.80 -17.36
C PRO A 435 -0.51 19.42 -16.88
N ALA A 436 0.43 19.62 -17.81
CA ALA A 436 1.38 20.71 -17.68
C ALA A 436 0.58 22.02 -17.47
N CYS A 437 1.00 22.81 -16.49
CA CYS A 437 0.44 24.08 -16.06
C CYS A 437 -0.39 24.84 -17.12
N THR A 438 -1.70 25.01 -16.88
CA THR A 438 -2.46 26.23 -17.21
C THR A 438 -3.77 26.31 -16.42
N GLY A 439 -3.81 27.19 -15.41
CA GLY A 439 -5.03 27.89 -14.96
C GLY A 439 -5.98 27.18 -13.97
N PRO A 440 -6.70 27.97 -13.13
CA PRO A 440 -7.31 27.47 -11.90
C PRO A 440 -8.63 26.74 -12.17
N TRP A 441 -8.76 25.54 -11.62
CA TRP A 441 -10.06 24.88 -11.46
C TRP A 441 -10.52 25.01 -10.00
N PRO A 442 -11.80 25.34 -9.75
CA PRO A 442 -12.31 25.51 -8.40
C PRO A 442 -12.39 24.15 -7.69
N ALA A 443 -11.91 24.11 -6.45
CA ALA A 443 -11.98 22.95 -5.58
C ALA A 443 -13.44 22.49 -5.35
N PRO A 444 -13.76 21.19 -5.42
CA PRO A 444 -15.00 20.67 -4.89
C PRO A 444 -14.90 20.60 -3.36
N THR A 445 -15.86 21.22 -2.67
CA THR A 445 -16.03 21.15 -1.22
C THR A 445 -16.33 19.70 -0.77
N PRO A 446 -15.72 19.22 0.33
CA PRO A 446 -16.04 17.90 0.87
C PRO A 446 -17.35 17.95 1.66
N SER A 447 -18.39 17.26 1.18
CA SER A 447 -19.55 16.93 2.00
C SER A 447 -19.31 15.63 2.76
N SER A 448 -19.63 15.68 4.06
CA SER A 448 -19.38 14.69 5.10
C SER A 448 -19.78 13.23 4.80
N PRO A 449 -19.11 12.25 5.44
CA PRO A 449 -19.45 10.83 5.34
C PRO A 449 -20.53 10.46 6.34
N CYS A 450 -21.77 10.25 5.89
CA CYS A 450 -22.74 9.42 6.60
C CYS A 450 -23.87 9.00 5.64
N ALA A 451 -24.28 7.73 5.75
CA ALA A 451 -25.39 7.04 5.08
C ALA A 451 -25.02 6.11 3.92
N ALA A 452 -24.59 4.89 4.28
CA ALA A 452 -24.88 3.70 3.51
C ALA A 452 -26.20 3.10 4.03
N ALA A 453 -27.26 3.15 3.23
CA ALA A 453 -28.41 2.24 3.32
C ALA A 453 -29.30 2.38 2.07
N SER A 454 -29.37 1.28 1.32
CA SER A 454 -30.57 0.74 0.66
C SER A 454 -31.15 1.39 -0.61
N SER A 455 -31.40 0.48 -1.56
CA SER A 455 -32.49 0.40 -2.55
C SER A 455 -32.33 1.07 -3.92
N ALA A 456 -32.50 0.20 -4.92
CA ALA A 456 -32.65 0.46 -6.34
C ALA A 456 -34.03 1.06 -6.68
N ALA A 457 -34.08 1.99 -7.64
CA ALA A 457 -35.07 2.03 -8.73
C ALA A 457 -34.89 3.27 -9.64
N ALA A 458 -34.92 3.01 -10.96
CA ALA A 458 -35.51 3.81 -12.04
C ALA A 458 -34.90 5.17 -12.49
N SER A 459 -34.16 5.09 -13.61
CA SER A 459 -34.50 5.62 -14.95
C SER A 459 -34.87 7.11 -15.21
N ARG A 460 -34.12 7.69 -16.19
CA ARG A 460 -34.48 8.73 -17.21
C ARG A 460 -34.69 10.17 -16.69
N THR A 461 -34.27 11.30 -17.30
CA THR A 461 -33.82 11.68 -18.66
C THR A 461 -33.26 13.13 -18.65
N SER A 462 -32.29 13.39 -19.54
CA SER A 462 -31.96 14.63 -20.29
C SER A 462 -32.23 16.07 -19.77
N GLY A 463 -31.21 16.94 -19.93
CA GLY A 463 -31.29 18.04 -20.93
C GLY A 463 -31.48 19.50 -20.45
N ASN A 464 -30.37 20.25 -20.39
CA ASN A 464 -30.14 21.69 -20.60
C ASN A 464 -31.29 22.72 -20.67
N GLY A 465 -31.10 23.85 -19.95
CA GLY A 465 -31.03 25.20 -20.57
C GLY A 465 -31.95 26.31 -20.04
N GLY A 466 -31.35 27.36 -19.45
CA GLY A 466 -31.79 28.77 -19.59
C GLY A 466 -32.44 29.46 -18.38
N PRO A 467 -32.07 30.74 -18.05
CA PRO A 467 -32.42 31.42 -16.80
C PRO A 467 -33.67 32.31 -16.90
N CYS A 468 -34.41 32.48 -15.80
CA CYS A 468 -35.40 33.54 -15.66
C CYS A 468 -35.57 34.00 -14.20
N SER A 469 -35.83 35.30 -14.10
CA SER A 469 -35.79 36.21 -12.95
C SER A 469 -36.96 36.07 -11.95
N ALA A 470 -36.66 36.33 -10.66
CA ALA A 470 -37.44 36.86 -9.51
C ALA A 470 -38.99 37.07 -9.60
N PRO A 471 -39.78 37.05 -8.49
CA PRO A 471 -39.45 37.64 -7.18
C PRO A 471 -39.94 36.94 -5.89
N ARG A 472 -39.54 37.57 -4.78
CA ARG A 472 -39.67 37.27 -3.35
C ARG A 472 -41.12 37.11 -2.85
N HIS A 473 -41.32 36.19 -1.92
CA HIS A 473 -42.37 36.28 -0.89
C HIS A 473 -41.81 35.83 0.46
N ASP A 474 -41.91 36.72 1.44
CA ASP A 474 -41.55 36.54 2.85
C ASP A 474 -42.57 35.64 3.57
N LEU A 475 -42.08 34.69 4.35
CA LEU A 475 -42.86 33.97 5.38
C LEU A 475 -42.05 33.93 6.70
N PRO A 476 -42.74 34.04 7.87
CA PRO A 476 -42.11 34.35 9.16
C PRO A 476 -41.47 33.12 9.84
N PRO A 477 -40.55 33.33 10.81
CA PRO A 477 -39.88 32.23 11.50
C PRO A 477 -40.77 31.58 12.59
N PRO A 478 -40.67 30.26 12.82
CA PRO A 478 -41.29 29.59 13.95
C PRO A 478 -40.44 29.72 15.24
N PRO A 479 -41.05 29.50 16.43
CA PRO A 479 -40.61 30.11 17.69
C PRO A 479 -39.55 29.33 18.47
N GLU A 480 -38.79 30.08 19.26
CA GLU A 480 -37.87 29.62 20.30
C GLU A 480 -38.57 28.73 21.34
N SER A 481 -37.99 27.56 21.63
CA SER A 481 -38.35 26.77 22.81
C SER A 481 -37.12 26.52 23.67
N ARG A 482 -37.31 26.81 24.96
CA ARG A 482 -36.31 26.91 26.02
C ARG A 482 -35.75 25.54 26.43
N CYS A 483 -34.44 25.49 26.66
CA CYS A 483 -33.76 24.45 27.43
C CYS A 483 -34.28 24.35 28.88
N PRO A 484 -34.33 23.13 29.45
CA PRO A 484 -34.16 22.94 30.87
C PRO A 484 -32.90 22.12 31.20
N GLY A 485 -32.02 22.74 32.00
CA GLY A 485 -31.50 22.09 33.21
C GLY A 485 -30.41 21.03 33.06
N PHE A 486 -29.16 21.50 33.10
CA PHE A 486 -27.98 20.72 33.48
C PHE A 486 -28.12 20.24 34.95
N ARG A 487 -28.13 18.93 35.20
CA ARG A 487 -27.75 18.36 36.52
C ARG A 487 -26.63 17.34 36.33
N ARG A 488 -25.50 17.67 36.96
CA ARG A 488 -24.29 16.84 37.10
C ARG A 488 -24.61 15.52 37.82
N SER A 489 -24.14 14.39 37.28
CA SER A 489 -23.71 13.27 38.12
C SER A 489 -22.32 12.83 37.67
N ARG A 490 -21.39 12.82 38.61
CA ARG A 490 -20.00 12.39 38.43
C ARG A 490 -19.98 10.86 38.47
N ARG A 491 -19.41 10.21 37.45
CA ARG A 491 -18.68 8.94 37.61
C ARG A 491 -17.41 9.00 36.80
N ALA A 492 -16.31 8.68 37.47
CA ALA A 492 -14.97 8.61 36.94
C ALA A 492 -14.89 7.54 35.85
N VAL A 493 -14.17 7.83 34.77
CA VAL A 493 -13.67 6.83 33.84
C VAL A 493 -12.15 6.91 33.96
N ASP A 494 -11.59 5.85 34.51
CA ASP A 494 -10.15 5.68 34.68
C ASP A 494 -9.46 5.55 33.32
N SER A 495 -8.25 6.08 33.30
CA SER A 495 -7.27 6.11 32.23
C SER A 495 -7.04 4.76 31.54
N VAL A 496 -7.15 4.74 30.21
CA VAL A 496 -6.61 3.67 29.37
C VAL A 496 -5.13 3.98 29.10
N ASP A 497 -4.29 3.16 29.72
CA ASP A 497 -2.82 3.22 29.69
C ASP A 497 -2.30 2.59 28.38
N TRP A 498 -1.86 3.40 27.42
CA TRP A 498 -1.17 2.91 26.22
C TRP A 498 0.32 2.67 26.55
N ARG A 499 0.69 1.41 26.79
CA ARG A 499 2.10 1.00 26.88
C ARG A 499 2.57 0.33 25.58
N PRO A 500 3.74 0.73 25.04
CA PRO A 500 4.40 0.03 23.94
C PRO A 500 5.13 -1.20 24.49
N LEU A 501 4.88 -2.39 23.91
CA LEU A 501 5.66 -3.58 24.20
C LEU A 501 6.97 -3.54 23.42
N GLY A 502 8.05 -3.24 24.13
CA GLY A 502 9.42 -3.38 23.66
C GLY A 502 9.98 -4.78 23.92
N CYS A 503 10.99 -5.12 23.12
CA CYS A 503 11.88 -6.26 23.28
C CYS A 503 12.39 -6.44 24.72
N GLY A 504 12.29 -7.67 25.23
CA GLY A 504 12.91 -8.08 26.49
C GLY A 504 13.27 -9.55 26.47
N ARG A 505 14.59 -9.83 26.47
CA ARG A 505 15.17 -11.15 26.75
C ARG A 505 14.75 -11.61 28.15
N ALA A 506 14.45 -12.90 28.32
CA ALA A 506 14.50 -13.57 29.61
C ALA A 506 15.30 -14.86 29.49
N ALA A 507 16.28 -14.97 30.38
CA ALA A 507 17.13 -16.12 30.59
C ALA A 507 16.45 -17.14 31.52
N ASP A 508 16.83 -18.40 31.28
CA ASP A 508 17.11 -19.49 32.23
C ASP A 508 16.18 -19.73 33.43
N GLY A 509 15.63 -20.95 33.48
CA GLY A 509 14.69 -21.41 34.49
C GLY A 509 14.47 -22.91 34.43
N SER A 510 15.51 -23.67 34.79
CA SER A 510 15.49 -25.11 35.07
C SER A 510 14.25 -25.60 35.86
N ARG A 511 13.71 -26.77 35.48
CA ARG A 511 13.21 -27.84 36.40
C ARG A 511 12.78 -29.12 35.66
N ASN A 512 13.56 -30.18 35.90
CA ASN A 512 13.22 -31.59 36.07
C ASN A 512 11.88 -32.16 35.55
N ARG A 513 11.98 -33.17 34.67
CA ARG A 513 11.25 -34.46 34.70
C ARG A 513 12.07 -35.47 33.88
N ALA A 514 12.80 -36.37 34.54
CA ALA A 514 12.36 -37.70 34.98
C ALA A 514 12.14 -38.67 33.80
N ALA A 515 13.10 -39.59 33.69
CA ALA A 515 13.19 -40.71 32.77
C ALA A 515 12.02 -41.69 32.86
N ARG A 516 11.74 -42.38 31.75
CA ARG A 516 11.32 -43.80 31.67
C ARG A 516 11.30 -44.27 30.21
N SER A 517 12.32 -45.02 29.81
CA SER A 517 12.22 -46.09 28.79
C SER A 517 11.52 -47.31 29.44
N PRO A 518 10.93 -48.26 28.71
CA PRO A 518 11.69 -49.35 28.04
C PRO A 518 10.93 -49.96 26.81
N PRO A 519 11.23 -51.19 26.33
CA PRO A 519 12.43 -51.58 25.59
C PRO A 519 12.10 -52.26 24.23
N THR A 520 13.16 -52.50 23.47
CA THR A 520 13.21 -53.30 22.23
C THR A 520 13.10 -54.81 22.47
N THR A 521 12.79 -55.51 21.37
CA THR A 521 12.97 -56.94 21.03
C THR A 521 12.09 -57.99 21.72
N SER A 522 11.13 -58.54 20.98
CA SER A 522 11.14 -59.88 20.36
C SER A 522 10.03 -59.98 19.33
#